data_AF-A0A9X4QSZ1-F1
#
_entry.id   AF-A0A9X4QSZ1-F1
#
_cell.length_a   1.000
_cell.length_b   1.000
_cell.length_c   1.000
_cell.angle_alpha   90.00
_cell.angle_beta   90.00
_cell.angle_gamma   90.00
#
_symmetry.space_group_name_H-M   'P 1'
#
loop_
_entity.id
_entity.type
_entity.pdbx_description
1 polymer ?
#
loop_
_entity_poly.entity_id
_entity_poly.type
_entity_poly.pdbx_seq_one_letter_code
_entity_poly.pdbx_strand_id
1 'polypeptide(L)'
;MALDAPAGSYTGATPKDFIATAFYAHSANLLAKSARALGKREEAAQFEELFVNIRDCFNREFVTRTGRLSSPTQTAHVLALQFGLVEGPVRKKVEESFIRLIEESAYKLTSGFLGTPYICPVLSDIGRNDLAYRLALSRDYPSWLYSVEQGATTIWEHWDGKKSGRFVLERGYELL
;
A
#
# COMPACT_ATOMS: atom_id res chain seq x y z
N MET A 1 -0.58 7.71 -10.00
CA MET A 1 -0.19 8.15 -8.63
C MET A 1 -1.30 7.85 -7.61
N ALA A 2 -1.02 7.94 -6.30
CA ALA A 2 -2.06 7.74 -5.26
C ALA A 2 -3.17 8.79 -5.39
N LEU A 3 -4.41 8.41 -5.05
CA LEU A 3 -5.61 9.24 -5.26
C LEU A 3 -6.23 9.69 -3.93
N ASP A 4 -5.47 9.60 -2.84
CA ASP A 4 -5.84 10.03 -1.49
C ASP A 4 -5.33 11.45 -1.15
N ALA A 5 -4.74 12.16 -2.11
CA ALA A 5 -4.28 13.55 -1.99
C ALA A 5 -5.05 14.50 -2.94
N PRO A 6 -5.00 15.83 -2.73
CA PRO A 6 -5.68 16.80 -3.61
C PRO A 6 -5.33 16.61 -5.09
N ALA A 7 -6.29 16.91 -5.98
CA ALA A 7 -6.09 16.79 -7.42
C ALA A 7 -4.87 17.60 -7.89
N GLY A 8 -3.99 16.97 -8.67
CA GLY A 8 -2.71 17.55 -9.11
C GLY A 8 -1.54 17.33 -8.16
N SER A 9 -1.76 16.71 -6.99
CA SER A 9 -0.69 16.28 -6.10
C SER A 9 0.03 15.05 -6.65
N TYR A 10 1.35 15.13 -6.71
CA TYR A 10 2.21 13.99 -7.02
C TYR A 10 2.69 13.22 -5.77
N THR A 11 2.06 13.48 -4.63
CA THR A 11 2.37 12.84 -3.35
C THR A 11 1.11 12.24 -2.75
N GLY A 12 1.17 10.97 -2.34
CA GLY A 12 0.07 10.33 -1.61
C GLY A 12 -0.05 10.86 -0.18
N ALA A 13 -1.20 10.64 0.45
CA ALA A 13 -1.49 11.16 1.79
C ALA A 13 -0.83 10.38 2.94
N THR A 14 -0.20 9.24 2.67
CA THR A 14 0.56 8.50 3.67
C THR A 14 1.86 9.25 4.02
N PRO A 15 2.15 9.54 5.30
CA PRO A 15 3.37 10.21 5.72
C PRO A 15 4.65 9.47 5.27
N LYS A 16 5.68 10.23 4.87
CA LYS A 16 6.93 9.66 4.33
C LYS A 16 7.74 8.89 5.37
N ASP A 17 7.74 9.37 6.60
CA ASP A 17 8.31 8.71 7.77
C ASP A 17 7.61 7.38 8.06
N PHE A 18 6.27 7.33 8.01
CA PHE A 18 5.51 6.07 8.11
C PHE A 18 5.98 5.06 7.05
N ILE A 19 6.05 5.48 5.79
CA ILE A 19 6.49 4.63 4.67
C ILE A 19 7.93 4.17 4.90
N ALA A 20 8.84 5.09 5.22
CA ALA A 20 10.26 4.79 5.40
C ALA A 20 10.47 3.78 6.54
N THR A 21 9.83 3.97 7.69
CA THR A 21 9.91 3.04 8.82
C THR A 21 9.32 1.67 8.48
N ALA A 22 8.18 1.63 7.77
CA ALA A 22 7.57 0.37 7.33
C ALA A 22 8.48 -0.43 6.39
N PHE A 23 9.08 0.22 5.38
CA PHE A 23 10.02 -0.43 4.48
C PHE A 23 11.35 -0.79 5.13
N TYR A 24 11.80 -0.02 6.13
CA TYR A 24 12.98 -0.37 6.91
C TYR A 24 12.77 -1.68 7.69
N ALA A 25 11.63 -1.81 8.38
CA ALA A 25 11.24 -3.06 9.03
C ALA A 25 11.14 -4.21 8.01
N HIS A 26 10.47 -3.99 6.88
CA HIS A 26 10.35 -5.02 5.84
C HIS A 26 11.71 -5.48 5.32
N SER A 27 12.64 -4.56 5.10
CA SER A 27 14.01 -4.86 4.66
C SER A 27 14.77 -5.69 5.68
N ALA A 28 14.69 -5.34 6.98
CA ALA A 28 15.28 -6.13 8.05
C ALA A 28 14.71 -7.56 8.08
N ASN A 29 13.39 -7.71 7.95
CA ASN A 29 12.75 -9.02 7.90
C ASN A 29 13.19 -9.86 6.67
N LEU A 30 13.34 -9.24 5.50
CA LEU A 30 13.85 -9.91 4.30
C LEU A 30 15.31 -10.36 4.46
N LEU A 31 16.15 -9.53 5.08
CA LEU A 31 17.54 -9.89 5.38
C LEU A 31 17.61 -11.05 6.38
N ALA A 32 16.79 -11.02 7.43
CA ALA A 32 16.68 -12.11 8.38
C ALA A 32 16.30 -13.44 7.69
N LYS A 33 15.27 -13.42 6.83
CA LYS A 33 14.84 -14.58 6.04
C LYS A 33 15.94 -15.08 5.10
N SER A 34 16.64 -14.16 4.44
CA SER A 34 17.73 -14.49 3.52
C SER A 34 18.91 -15.12 4.26
N ALA A 35 19.31 -14.57 5.41
CA ALA A 35 20.35 -15.10 6.26
C ALA A 35 20.02 -16.53 6.74
N ARG A 36 18.77 -16.78 7.16
CA ARG A 36 18.30 -18.14 7.51
C ARG A 36 18.42 -19.11 6.33
N ALA A 37 17.97 -18.70 5.14
CA ALA A 37 18.04 -19.54 3.94
C ALA A 37 19.50 -19.90 3.55
N LEU A 38 20.46 -19.05 3.90
CA LEU A 38 21.89 -19.26 3.66
C LEU A 38 22.62 -19.96 4.82
N GLY A 39 21.92 -20.35 5.89
CA GLY A 39 22.53 -20.97 7.07
C GLY A 39 23.32 -20.02 7.98
N LYS A 40 23.19 -18.71 7.78
CA LYS A 40 23.84 -17.64 8.56
C LYS A 40 23.01 -17.29 9.80
N ARG A 41 23.18 -18.08 10.87
CA ARG A 41 22.28 -18.05 12.03
C ARG A 41 22.43 -16.79 12.88
N GLU A 42 23.66 -16.32 13.06
CA GLU A 42 23.97 -15.13 13.85
C GLU A 42 23.38 -13.87 13.18
N GLU A 43 23.61 -13.68 11.88
CA GLU A 43 23.03 -12.55 11.14
C GLU A 43 21.50 -12.64 11.08
N ALA A 44 20.94 -13.84 10.96
CA ALA A 44 19.50 -14.02 11.02
C ALA A 44 18.91 -13.51 12.33
N ALA A 45 19.49 -13.90 13.48
CA ALA A 45 19.05 -13.45 14.79
C ALA A 45 19.19 -11.92 14.94
N GLN A 46 20.30 -11.35 14.47
CA GLN A 46 20.53 -9.90 14.49
C GLN A 46 19.44 -9.13 13.72
N PHE A 47 19.09 -9.57 12.52
CA PHE A 47 18.07 -8.88 11.71
C PHE A 47 16.64 -9.14 12.19
N GLU A 48 16.37 -10.28 12.84
CA GLU A 48 15.11 -10.52 13.55
C GLU A 48 14.93 -9.54 14.71
N GLU A 49 15.95 -9.37 15.54
CA GLU A 49 15.94 -8.40 16.64
C GLU A 49 15.75 -6.98 16.12
N LEU A 50 16.45 -6.61 15.03
CA LEU A 50 16.28 -5.31 14.39
C LEU A 50 14.84 -5.11 13.91
N PHE A 51 14.22 -6.10 13.27
CA PHE A 51 12.82 -6.02 12.85
C PHE A 51 11.88 -5.77 14.04
N VAL A 52 12.05 -6.51 15.14
CA VAL A 52 11.24 -6.34 16.36
C VAL A 52 11.40 -4.93 16.91
N ASN A 53 12.63 -4.42 17.03
CA ASN A 53 12.90 -3.08 17.53
C ASN A 53 12.28 -1.97 16.67
N ILE A 54 12.33 -2.11 15.34
CA ILE A 54 11.70 -1.15 14.42
C ILE A 54 10.18 -1.24 14.54
N ARG A 55 9.61 -2.44 14.59
CA ARG A 55 8.17 -2.67 14.76
C ARG A 55 7.66 -2.03 16.04
N ASP A 56 8.38 -2.18 17.15
CA ASP A 56 7.98 -1.59 18.43
C ASP A 56 8.02 -0.06 18.36
N CYS A 57 9.07 0.52 17.75
CA CYS A 57 9.13 1.95 17.47
C CYS A 57 7.98 2.43 16.56
N PHE A 58 7.68 1.67 15.51
CA PHE A 58 6.58 1.96 14.60
C PHE A 58 5.23 1.97 15.33
N ASN A 59 4.98 1.01 16.23
CA ASN A 59 3.74 0.98 17.01
C ASN A 59 3.65 2.17 17.97
N ARG A 60 4.74 2.56 18.64
CA ARG A 60 4.71 3.74 19.52
C ARG A 60 4.40 5.04 18.77
N GLU A 61 4.93 5.18 17.57
CA GLU A 61 4.79 6.43 16.78
C GLU A 61 3.48 6.48 16.00
N PHE A 62 3.15 5.39 15.30
CA PHE A 62 2.09 5.39 14.29
C PHE A 62 0.82 4.65 14.70
N VAL A 63 0.78 4.05 15.89
CA VAL A 63 -0.43 3.41 16.43
C VAL A 63 -0.91 4.18 17.65
N THR A 64 -2.13 4.70 17.56
CA THR A 64 -2.77 5.38 18.69
C THR A 64 -3.01 4.42 19.85
N ARG A 65 -3.19 4.96 21.07
CA ARG A 65 -3.58 4.17 22.26
C ARG A 65 -4.85 3.32 22.06
N THR A 66 -5.72 3.71 21.13
CA THR A 66 -6.94 2.96 20.80
C THR A 66 -6.73 1.83 19.78
N GLY A 67 -5.51 1.66 19.25
CA GLY A 67 -5.15 0.63 18.27
C GLY A 67 -5.46 1.02 16.82
N ARG A 68 -5.62 2.31 16.52
CA ARG A 68 -5.80 2.83 15.15
C ARG A 68 -4.48 3.36 14.61
N LEU A 69 -4.23 3.21 13.31
CA LEU A 69 -3.13 3.88 12.62
C LEU A 69 -3.34 5.41 12.65
N SER A 70 -2.26 6.16 12.83
CA SER A 70 -2.28 7.63 12.77
C SER A 70 -2.55 8.16 11.35
N SER A 71 -2.25 7.37 10.32
CA SER A 71 -2.58 7.67 8.92
C SER A 71 -3.73 6.78 8.42
N PRO A 72 -4.94 7.34 8.21
CA PRO A 72 -6.10 6.59 7.75
C PRO A 72 -6.13 6.43 6.22
N THR A 73 -5.06 5.89 5.61
CA THR A 73 -4.96 5.69 4.15
C THR A 73 -4.92 4.21 3.78
N GLN A 74 -5.38 3.83 2.57
CA GLN A 74 -5.30 2.44 2.11
C GLN A 74 -3.84 1.95 2.10
N THR A 75 -2.91 2.79 1.63
CA THR A 75 -1.48 2.46 1.62
C THR A 75 -0.94 2.20 3.04
N ALA A 76 -1.25 3.04 4.03
CA ALA A 76 -0.79 2.83 5.41
C ALA A 76 -1.26 1.48 5.99
N HIS A 77 -2.54 1.16 5.79
CA HIS A 77 -3.14 -0.08 6.30
C HIS A 77 -2.51 -1.30 5.63
N VAL A 78 -2.40 -1.27 4.31
CA VAL A 78 -1.84 -2.37 3.53
C VAL A 78 -0.38 -2.61 3.91
N LEU A 79 0.44 -1.57 4.05
CA LEU A 79 1.84 -1.73 4.47
C LEU A 79 1.96 -2.30 5.89
N ALA A 80 1.16 -1.80 6.84
CA ALA A 80 1.18 -2.29 8.22
C ALA A 80 0.79 -3.77 8.33
N LEU A 81 -0.24 -4.19 7.58
CA LEU A 81 -0.73 -5.57 7.56
C LEU A 81 0.24 -6.51 6.81
N GLN A 82 0.69 -6.11 5.62
CA GLN A 82 1.57 -6.89 4.75
C GLN A 82 2.94 -7.12 5.38
N PHE A 83 3.51 -6.10 6.03
CA PHE A 83 4.86 -6.19 6.60
C PHE A 83 4.88 -6.74 8.02
N GLY A 84 3.72 -7.13 8.57
CA GLY A 84 3.63 -7.71 9.91
C GLY A 84 3.96 -6.71 11.01
N LEU A 85 3.63 -5.42 10.81
CA LEU A 85 3.96 -4.36 11.77
C LEU A 85 2.97 -4.28 12.92
N VAL A 86 1.78 -4.86 12.76
CA VAL A 86 0.74 -4.88 13.79
C VAL A 86 0.32 -6.32 14.08
N GLU A 87 0.06 -6.62 15.35
CA GLU A 87 -0.32 -7.95 15.84
C GLU A 87 -1.52 -7.91 16.80
N GLY A 88 -2.07 -9.09 17.11
CA GLY A 88 -3.09 -9.27 18.13
C GLY A 88 -4.33 -8.36 17.95
N PRO A 89 -4.84 -7.74 19.02
CA PRO A 89 -6.01 -6.86 18.94
C PRO A 89 -5.81 -5.61 18.08
N VAL A 90 -4.57 -5.11 17.96
CA VAL A 90 -4.27 -3.95 17.10
C VAL A 90 -4.44 -4.34 15.64
N ARG A 91 -3.90 -5.50 15.24
CA ARG A 91 -4.05 -6.01 13.88
C ARG A 91 -5.52 -6.08 13.46
N LYS A 92 -6.39 -6.68 14.28
CA LYS A 92 -7.84 -6.77 13.98
C LYS A 92 -8.49 -5.41 13.73
N LYS A 93 -8.16 -4.40 14.55
CA LYS A 93 -8.68 -3.04 14.35
C LYS A 93 -8.18 -2.40 13.06
N VAL A 94 -6.94 -2.68 12.67
CA VAL A 94 -6.37 -2.23 11.39
C VAL A 94 -7.07 -2.95 10.24
N GLU A 95 -7.33 -4.25 10.32
CA GLU A 95 -8.09 -5.01 9.31
C GLU A 95 -9.50 -4.44 9.12
N GLU A 96 -10.23 -4.21 10.21
CA GLU A 96 -11.57 -3.61 10.19
C GLU A 96 -11.56 -2.19 9.62
N SER A 97 -10.55 -1.38 9.99
CA SER A 97 -10.38 -0.02 9.48
C SER A 97 -10.04 0.00 8.00
N PHE A 98 -9.23 -0.95 7.54
CA PHE A 98 -8.90 -1.11 6.14
C PHE A 98 -10.14 -1.45 5.31
N ILE A 99 -10.95 -2.39 5.76
CA ILE A 99 -12.23 -2.74 5.11
C ILE A 99 -13.14 -1.52 4.99
N ARG A 100 -13.30 -0.74 6.08
CA ARG A 100 -14.08 0.51 6.05
C ARG A 100 -13.55 1.50 5.03
N LEU A 101 -12.24 1.67 4.91
CA LEU A 101 -11.65 2.57 3.90
C LEU A 101 -11.91 2.10 2.46
N ILE A 102 -12.03 0.80 2.19
CA ILE A 102 -12.46 0.28 0.89
C ILE A 102 -13.94 0.61 0.64
N GLU A 103 -14.80 0.45 1.65
CA GLU A 103 -16.23 0.71 1.53
C GLU A 103 -16.52 2.21 1.35
N GLU A 104 -15.86 3.07 2.14
CA GLU A 104 -15.97 4.53 2.08
C GLU A 104 -15.46 5.11 0.75
N SER A 105 -14.50 4.46 0.10
CA SER A 105 -14.05 4.84 -1.25
C SER A 105 -14.99 4.38 -2.37
N ALA A 106 -16.19 3.89 -2.03
CA ALA A 106 -17.10 3.22 -2.96
C ALA A 106 -16.42 2.05 -3.69
N TYR A 107 -15.58 1.30 -2.98
CA TYR A 107 -14.83 0.15 -3.49
C TYR A 107 -13.84 0.53 -4.59
N LYS A 108 -13.17 1.68 -4.43
CA LYS A 108 -12.15 2.19 -5.36
C LYS A 108 -10.77 2.18 -4.75
N LEU A 109 -9.76 2.00 -5.60
CA LEU A 109 -8.36 2.16 -5.23
C LEU A 109 -8.08 3.65 -4.96
N THR A 110 -7.56 3.95 -3.77
CA THR A 110 -6.96 5.26 -3.47
C THR A 110 -5.45 5.18 -3.32
N SER A 111 -4.90 3.96 -3.27
CA SER A 111 -3.48 3.69 -3.16
C SER A 111 -2.68 4.04 -4.41
N GLY A 112 -1.42 4.42 -4.18
CA GLY A 112 -0.40 4.58 -5.21
C GLY A 112 0.51 3.36 -5.32
N PHE A 113 1.68 3.57 -5.91
CA PHE A 113 2.65 2.53 -6.24
C PHE A 113 3.07 1.63 -5.06
N LEU A 114 3.13 2.19 -3.84
CA LEU A 114 3.57 1.45 -2.66
C LEU A 114 2.46 0.63 -1.99
N GLY A 115 1.18 0.92 -2.27
CA GLY A 115 0.04 0.21 -1.68
C GLY A 115 -0.62 -0.78 -2.64
N THR A 116 -0.80 -0.37 -3.90
CA THR A 116 -1.54 -1.14 -4.91
C THR A 116 -1.04 -2.57 -5.13
N PRO A 117 0.28 -2.88 -5.13
CA PRO A 117 0.76 -4.25 -5.32
C PRO A 117 0.32 -5.22 -4.23
N TYR A 118 0.00 -4.72 -3.04
CA TYR A 118 -0.29 -5.52 -1.85
C TYR A 118 -1.78 -5.52 -1.48
N ILE A 119 -2.62 -4.70 -2.11
CA ILE A 119 -4.01 -4.52 -1.69
C ILE A 119 -4.84 -5.81 -1.81
N CYS A 120 -4.77 -6.50 -2.96
CA CYS A 120 -5.47 -7.77 -3.17
C CYS A 120 -4.87 -8.89 -2.30
N PRO A 121 -3.54 -9.08 -2.22
CA PRO A 121 -2.94 -10.02 -1.27
C PRO A 121 -3.39 -9.81 0.18
N VAL A 122 -3.35 -8.58 0.69
CA VAL A 122 -3.79 -8.28 2.06
C VAL A 122 -5.26 -8.58 2.25
N LEU A 123 -6.12 -8.23 1.30
CA LEU A 123 -7.55 -8.57 1.35
C LEU A 123 -7.77 -10.09 1.38
N SER A 124 -7.02 -10.85 0.58
CA SER A 124 -7.07 -12.32 0.63
C SER A 124 -6.60 -12.87 1.96
N ASP A 125 -5.50 -12.36 2.51
CA ASP A 125 -4.91 -12.81 3.77
C ASP A 125 -5.85 -12.58 4.97
N ILE A 126 -6.69 -11.53 4.92
CA ILE A 126 -7.68 -11.24 5.97
C ILE A 126 -9.06 -11.86 5.70
N GLY A 127 -9.15 -12.76 4.70
CA GLY A 127 -10.38 -13.49 4.38
C GLY A 127 -11.42 -12.70 3.56
N ARG A 128 -11.04 -11.56 2.98
CA ARG A 128 -11.89 -10.70 2.14
C ARG A 128 -11.60 -10.86 0.65
N ASN A 129 -11.58 -12.11 0.19
CA ASN A 129 -11.46 -12.42 -1.23
C ASN A 129 -12.58 -11.77 -2.07
N ASP A 130 -13.77 -11.61 -1.50
CA ASP A 130 -14.88 -10.90 -2.13
C ASP A 130 -14.49 -9.47 -2.53
N LEU A 131 -13.81 -8.74 -1.65
CA LEU A 131 -13.31 -7.39 -1.95
C LEU A 131 -12.12 -7.42 -2.90
N ALA A 132 -11.21 -8.38 -2.77
CA ALA A 132 -10.07 -8.53 -3.67
C ALA A 132 -10.54 -8.73 -5.13
N TYR A 133 -11.49 -9.64 -5.35
CA TYR A 133 -12.09 -9.84 -6.67
C TYR A 133 -12.87 -8.62 -7.13
N ARG A 134 -13.62 -7.96 -6.25
CA ARG A 134 -14.36 -6.75 -6.60
C ARG A 134 -13.44 -5.64 -7.11
N LEU A 135 -12.30 -5.40 -6.46
CA LEU A 135 -11.33 -4.41 -6.90
C LEU A 135 -10.64 -4.83 -8.20
N ALA A 136 -10.20 -6.08 -8.29
CA ALA A 136 -9.52 -6.60 -9.47
C ALA A 136 -10.40 -6.60 -10.74
N LEU A 137 -11.70 -6.81 -10.58
CA LEU A 137 -12.68 -6.88 -11.67
C LEU A 137 -13.47 -5.57 -11.87
N SER A 138 -13.17 -4.53 -11.10
CA SER A 138 -13.80 -3.22 -11.30
C SER A 138 -13.45 -2.66 -12.67
N ARG A 139 -14.44 -2.12 -13.37
CA ARG A 139 -14.29 -1.41 -14.66
C ARG A 139 -14.44 0.11 -14.53
N ASP A 140 -14.81 0.58 -13.34
CA ASP A 140 -14.96 2.02 -13.07
C ASP A 140 -13.59 2.64 -12.82
N TYR A 141 -13.44 3.92 -13.16
CA TYR A 141 -12.26 4.69 -12.76
C TYR A 141 -12.23 4.88 -11.23
N PRO A 142 -11.07 4.70 -10.56
CA PRO A 142 -9.80 4.12 -11.03
C PRO A 142 -9.77 2.60 -10.87
N SER A 143 -9.33 1.86 -11.90
CA SER A 143 -9.15 0.40 -11.83
C SER A 143 -8.25 -0.12 -12.95
N TRP A 144 -7.77 -1.37 -12.82
CA TRP A 144 -7.00 -2.03 -13.87
C TRP A 144 -7.82 -2.26 -15.14
N LEU A 145 -9.07 -2.74 -15.03
CA LEU A 145 -9.89 -2.99 -16.21
C LEU A 145 -10.42 -1.72 -16.84
N TYR A 146 -10.52 -0.60 -16.10
CA TYR A 146 -10.78 0.70 -16.73
C TYR A 146 -9.72 1.02 -17.80
N SER A 147 -8.43 0.80 -17.54
CA SER A 147 -7.39 1.01 -18.57
C SER A 147 -7.61 0.12 -19.80
N VAL A 148 -8.01 -1.13 -19.59
CA VAL A 148 -8.34 -2.07 -20.69
C VAL A 148 -9.54 -1.58 -21.50
N GLU A 149 -10.61 -1.11 -20.84
CA GLU A 149 -11.78 -0.49 -21.48
C GLU A 149 -11.41 0.76 -22.31
N GLN A 150 -10.35 1.47 -21.91
CA GLN A 150 -9.82 2.61 -22.66
C GLN A 150 -8.81 2.22 -23.77
N GLY A 151 -8.66 0.92 -24.05
CA GLY A 151 -7.83 0.38 -25.12
C GLY A 151 -6.35 0.20 -24.75
N ALA A 152 -6.01 0.15 -23.46
CA ALA A 152 -4.65 -0.16 -23.04
C ALA A 152 -4.24 -1.59 -23.41
N THR A 153 -3.05 -1.74 -23.99
CA THR A 153 -2.39 -3.04 -24.22
C THR A 153 -1.23 -3.28 -23.25
N THR A 154 -0.94 -2.29 -22.39
CA THR A 154 0.09 -2.30 -21.33
C THR A 154 -0.43 -1.59 -20.09
N ILE A 155 0.20 -1.82 -18.93
CA ILE A 155 -0.12 -1.09 -17.69
C ILE A 155 0.34 0.36 -17.82
N TRP A 156 -0.55 1.30 -17.49
CA TRP A 156 -0.25 2.72 -17.49
C TRP A 156 0.47 3.16 -16.20
N GLU A 157 1.28 4.19 -16.30
CA GLU A 157 1.91 4.84 -15.14
C GLU A 157 0.87 5.50 -14.21
N HIS A 158 -0.18 6.05 -14.80
CA HIS A 158 -1.25 6.76 -14.12
C HIS A 158 -2.60 6.11 -14.40
N TRP A 159 -3.47 6.04 -13.39
CA TRP A 159 -4.84 5.55 -13.53
C TRP A 159 -5.62 6.35 -14.59
N ASP A 160 -5.29 7.63 -14.77
CA ASP A 160 -5.87 8.55 -15.76
C ASP A 160 -4.97 8.77 -16.98
N GLY A 161 -4.15 7.79 -17.37
CA GLY A 161 -3.20 7.86 -18.49
C GLY A 161 -3.80 8.29 -19.85
N LYS A 162 -5.14 8.35 -19.96
CA LYS A 162 -5.86 8.94 -21.08
C LYS A 162 -7.03 9.78 -20.54
N LYS A 163 -6.96 11.11 -20.69
CA LYS A 163 -8.12 12.01 -20.56
C LYS A 163 -8.55 12.45 -21.96
N SER A 164 -9.81 12.21 -22.31
CA SER A 164 -10.50 12.76 -23.51
C SER A 164 -9.58 13.07 -24.71
N GLY A 165 -9.04 12.04 -25.34
CA GLY A 165 -8.34 12.17 -26.63
C GLY A 165 -6.91 12.69 -26.61
N ARG A 166 -6.29 12.92 -25.43
CA ARG A 166 -4.84 13.23 -25.35
C ARG A 166 -4.12 12.23 -24.46
N PHE A 167 -3.04 11.66 -24.98
CA PHE A 167 -2.01 11.05 -24.14
C PHE A 167 -1.35 12.18 -23.34
N VAL A 168 -1.40 12.09 -22.01
CA VAL A 168 -0.63 13.00 -21.17
C VAL A 168 0.80 12.48 -21.18
N LEU A 169 1.59 12.94 -22.15
CA LEU A 169 3.04 12.80 -22.12
C LEU A 169 3.58 14.03 -21.39
N GLU A 170 4.25 13.81 -20.25
CA GLU A 170 5.05 14.85 -19.62
C GLU A 170 6.10 15.35 -20.60
N ARG A 171 5.84 16.52 -21.19
CA ARG A 171 6.88 17.47 -21.60
C ARG A 171 6.22 18.81 -21.87
N GLY A 172 6.31 19.70 -20.88
CA GLY A 172 6.12 21.12 -21.09
C GLY A 172 7.24 21.63 -21.98
N TYR A 173 6.97 21.76 -23.27
CA TYR A 173 7.59 22.73 -24.16
C TYR A 173 6.55 23.07 -25.24
N GLU A 174 5.94 24.25 -25.11
CA GLU A 174 5.30 24.91 -26.23
C GLU A 174 6.38 25.24 -27.27
N LEU A 175 6.18 24.83 -28.51
CA LEU A 175 6.88 25.38 -29.65
C LEU A 175 5.83 26.02 -30.58
N LEU A 176 5.85 27.36 -30.54
CA LEU A 176 5.23 28.38 -31.40
C LEU A 176 3.74 28.22 -31.76
#